data_AF-A0A3D2H7A6-F1
#
_entry.id   AF-A0A3D2H7A6-F1
#
_cell.length_a   1.000
_cell.length_b   1.000
_cell.length_c   1.000
_cell.angle_alpha   90.00
_cell.angle_beta   90.00
_cell.angle_gamma   90.00
#
_symmetry.space_group_name_H-M   'P 1'
#
loop_
_entity.id
_entity.type
_entity.pdbx_description
1 polymer ?
#
loop_
_entity_poly.entity_id
_entity_poly.type
_entity_poly.pdbx_seq_one_letter_code
_entity_poly.pdbx_strand_id
1 'polypeptide(L)'
;MNESLREPVGAIGLALSGGGVRAAAFHAGVLRYLAEQGLLEKVVHVSSVSGGSLFVGLVFQHGNYRWPASETYLREVFPHIRQTLTTQSLQCSAILRLVLNPLNWCFILSRANVLAQAIRGLWGVKVPLSALDGAPVWSINCTTGETGRRYRFKSGTMGDYELGYANVDDFSLARAMAISAAFPGGIGPLTLKTMKFHWKKRKQWNATEPESYQPPYNHLHLYDGGLYDNLGIEPMFDVGQQSLKKDKTLPSDITYLLVSDGGAPLARQAIPHPLNPFRFKRIADIALDQCRALRVRAFVNFLQSNYASGAYVGIGMAAESSIKRFAKGREALAAKLLTYTWLPADDARRAATYSTTLGKLSEGTFDLLERNGYETAKWNIEMMSQTPNSATSHLRGELQQ
;
A
#
# COMPACT_ATOMS: atom_id res chain seq x y z
N MET A 1 -25.69 13.33 22.95
CA MET A 1 -25.32 11.91 22.72
C MET A 1 -26.24 11.39 21.63
N ASN A 2 -25.72 11.24 20.41
CA ASN A 2 -26.40 10.50 19.33
C ASN A 2 -25.38 9.48 18.83
N GLU A 3 -25.27 8.38 19.56
CA GLU A 3 -24.69 7.13 19.07
C GLU A 3 -25.63 6.60 17.99
N SER A 4 -25.43 7.03 16.74
CA SER A 4 -25.98 6.30 15.61
C SER A 4 -25.32 4.92 15.61
N LEU A 5 -26.13 3.88 15.78
CA LEU A 5 -25.81 2.46 15.69
C LEU A 5 -24.96 2.16 14.44
N ARG A 6 -23.64 2.39 14.53
CA ARG A 6 -22.66 1.79 13.63
C ARG A 6 -22.49 0.38 14.17
N GLU A 7 -22.84 -0.64 13.39
CA GLU A 7 -22.41 -1.99 13.73
C GLU A 7 -20.90 -1.96 14.01
N PRO A 8 -20.42 -2.67 15.04
CA PRO A 8 -19.02 -2.64 15.40
C PRO A 8 -18.20 -3.07 14.18
N VAL A 9 -17.44 -2.13 13.61
CA VAL A 9 -16.46 -2.45 12.56
C VAL A 9 -15.61 -3.61 13.09
N GLY A 10 -15.65 -4.75 12.44
CA GLY A 10 -14.89 -5.92 12.85
C GLY A 10 -13.40 -5.76 12.53
N ALA A 11 -12.67 -6.87 12.43
CA ALA A 11 -11.24 -6.82 12.17
C ALA A 11 -10.93 -6.23 10.79
N ILE A 12 -10.00 -5.27 10.76
CA ILE A 12 -9.67 -4.47 9.58
C ILE A 12 -8.40 -4.99 8.90
N GLY A 13 -8.50 -5.23 7.59
CA GLY A 13 -7.35 -5.36 6.69
C GLY A 13 -7.07 -4.04 5.99
N LEU A 14 -5.81 -3.62 5.95
CA LEU A 14 -5.36 -2.41 5.26
C LEU A 14 -4.46 -2.75 4.07
N ALA A 15 -4.89 -2.46 2.86
CA ALA A 15 -4.06 -2.50 1.66
C ALA A 15 -3.59 -1.09 1.29
N LEU A 16 -2.27 -0.87 1.23
CA LEU A 16 -1.64 0.42 0.99
C LEU A 16 -0.75 0.35 -0.26
N SER A 17 -1.20 1.01 -1.32
CA SER A 17 -0.61 0.88 -2.65
C SER A 17 0.78 1.52 -2.80
N GLY A 18 1.42 1.24 -3.94
CA GLY A 18 2.62 1.95 -4.38
C GLY A 18 2.35 3.37 -4.89
N GLY A 19 3.44 4.16 -5.06
CA GLY A 19 3.38 5.53 -5.57
C GLY A 19 4.41 6.51 -4.99
N GLY A 20 5.46 6.03 -4.33
CA GLY A 20 6.52 6.86 -3.74
C GLY A 20 6.01 7.73 -2.57
N VAL A 21 6.62 8.90 -2.36
CA VAL A 21 6.22 9.82 -1.28
C VAL A 21 4.80 10.39 -1.45
N ARG A 22 4.28 10.41 -2.70
CA ARG A 22 2.89 10.78 -2.97
C ARG A 22 1.92 9.86 -2.24
N ALA A 23 2.07 8.55 -2.49
CA ALA A 23 1.26 7.53 -1.84
C ALA A 23 1.46 7.56 -0.32
N ALA A 24 2.69 7.74 0.16
CA ALA A 24 2.96 7.84 1.59
C ALA A 24 2.18 8.98 2.28
N ALA A 25 2.20 10.19 1.73
CA ALA A 25 1.43 11.31 2.28
C ALA A 25 -0.08 11.09 2.17
N PHE A 26 -0.56 10.54 1.05
CA PHE A 26 -1.98 10.18 0.90
C PHE A 26 -2.44 9.15 1.95
N HIS A 27 -1.66 8.09 2.17
CA HIS A 27 -1.94 7.09 3.20
C HIS A 27 -1.88 7.66 4.61
N ALA A 28 -1.02 8.66 4.87
CA ALA A 28 -0.97 9.34 6.16
C ALA A 28 -2.32 9.96 6.53
N GLY A 29 -3.01 10.55 5.56
CA GLY A 29 -4.36 11.11 5.77
C GLY A 29 -5.44 10.04 5.93
N VAL A 30 -5.33 8.94 5.20
CA VAL A 30 -6.23 7.79 5.40
C VAL A 30 -6.11 7.23 6.82
N LEU A 31 -4.88 7.00 7.30
CA LEU A 31 -4.66 6.53 8.67
C LEU A 31 -5.04 7.59 9.71
N ARG A 32 -4.86 8.88 9.44
CA ARG A 32 -5.33 9.95 10.34
C ARG A 32 -6.84 9.88 10.51
N TYR A 33 -7.60 9.70 9.43
CA TYR A 33 -9.04 9.50 9.53
C TYR A 33 -9.40 8.26 10.35
N LEU A 34 -8.76 7.11 10.09
CA LEU A 34 -8.99 5.90 10.88
C LEU A 34 -8.68 6.11 12.37
N ALA A 35 -7.60 6.81 12.69
CA ALA A 35 -7.22 7.12 14.07
C ALA A 35 -8.23 8.05 14.75
N GLU A 36 -8.70 9.10 14.06
CA GLU A 36 -9.77 9.96 14.59
C GLU A 36 -11.09 9.20 14.85
N GLN A 37 -11.30 8.06 14.19
CA GLN A 37 -12.43 7.16 14.42
C GLN A 37 -12.14 6.04 15.44
N GLY A 38 -10.94 5.98 16.03
CA GLY A 38 -10.55 4.92 16.97
C GLY A 38 -10.47 3.53 16.33
N LEU A 39 -10.06 3.46 15.04
CA LEU A 39 -10.07 2.23 14.25
C LEU A 39 -8.70 1.57 14.09
N LEU A 40 -7.60 2.22 14.47
CA LEU A 40 -6.26 1.63 14.30
C LEU A 40 -6.06 0.36 15.15
N GLU A 41 -6.71 0.29 16.31
CA GLU A 41 -6.70 -0.84 17.24
C GLU A 41 -7.36 -2.10 16.64
N LYS A 42 -8.19 -1.92 15.60
CA LYS A 42 -8.90 -3.01 14.93
C LYS A 42 -8.15 -3.56 13.72
N VAL A 43 -7.02 -2.93 13.35
CA VAL A 43 -6.21 -3.38 12.23
C VAL A 43 -5.48 -4.66 12.62
N VAL A 44 -5.74 -5.73 11.89
CA VAL A 44 -5.14 -7.06 12.13
C VAL A 44 -4.16 -7.48 11.03
N HIS A 45 -4.29 -6.88 9.84
CA HIS A 45 -3.41 -7.13 8.71
C HIS A 45 -3.12 -5.83 7.96
N VAL A 46 -1.85 -5.51 7.77
CA VAL A 46 -1.39 -4.48 6.85
C VAL A 46 -0.68 -5.13 5.67
N SER A 47 -1.03 -4.76 4.45
CA SER A 47 -0.38 -5.18 3.23
C SER A 47 0.04 -3.96 2.44
N SER A 48 1.32 -3.86 2.11
CA SER A 48 1.87 -2.64 1.53
C SER A 48 2.75 -2.90 0.32
N VAL A 49 2.83 -1.90 -0.55
CA VAL A 49 3.65 -1.91 -1.76
C VAL A 49 4.41 -0.60 -1.87
N SER A 50 5.70 -0.65 -2.19
CA SER A 50 6.50 0.54 -2.57
C SER A 50 6.35 1.72 -1.60
N GLY A 51 5.80 2.86 -2.05
CA GLY A 51 5.49 4.03 -1.22
C GLY A 51 4.64 3.72 0.02
N GLY A 52 3.66 2.81 -0.09
CA GLY A 52 2.91 2.31 1.06
C GLY A 52 3.80 1.57 2.07
N SER A 53 4.78 0.79 1.62
CA SER A 53 5.74 0.10 2.51
C SER A 53 6.69 1.06 3.21
N LEU A 54 7.08 2.15 2.52
CA LEU A 54 7.85 3.23 3.12
C LEU A 54 7.05 3.94 4.22
N PHE A 55 5.77 4.23 3.96
CA PHE A 55 4.87 4.82 4.93
C PHE A 55 4.66 3.94 6.15
N VAL A 56 4.29 2.66 5.97
CA VAL A 56 4.07 1.73 7.08
C VAL A 56 5.35 1.54 7.90
N GLY A 57 6.51 1.50 7.25
CA GLY A 57 7.80 1.45 7.97
C GLY A 57 8.04 2.68 8.84
N LEU A 58 7.60 3.87 8.44
CA LEU A 58 7.64 5.07 9.29
C LEU A 58 6.63 5.00 10.44
N VAL A 59 5.44 4.44 10.20
CA VAL A 59 4.44 4.21 11.26
C VAL A 59 5.03 3.30 12.34
N PHE A 60 5.62 2.17 11.97
CA PHE A 60 6.30 1.29 12.92
C PHE A 60 7.50 1.99 13.57
N GLN A 61 8.37 2.64 12.80
CA GLN A 61 9.55 3.33 13.33
C GLN A 61 9.20 4.31 14.46
N HIS A 62 8.21 5.18 14.22
CA HIS A 62 7.79 6.20 15.17
C HIS A 62 6.83 5.66 16.24
N GLY A 63 6.24 4.49 16.01
CA GLY A 63 5.49 3.70 17.00
C GLY A 63 6.36 2.74 17.82
N ASN A 64 7.69 2.96 17.91
CA ASN A 64 8.63 2.08 18.61
C ASN A 64 8.59 0.61 18.13
N TYR A 65 8.46 0.42 16.82
CA TYR A 65 8.31 -0.86 16.13
C TYR A 65 7.07 -1.66 16.54
N ARG A 66 6.07 -0.96 17.09
CA ARG A 66 4.73 -1.45 17.36
C ARG A 66 3.72 -0.69 16.52
N TRP A 67 2.57 -1.31 16.29
CA TRP A 67 1.45 -0.59 15.68
C TRP A 67 0.84 0.36 16.71
N PRO A 68 0.76 1.66 16.41
CA PRO A 68 0.29 2.63 17.39
C PRO A 68 -1.22 2.51 17.59
N ALA A 69 -1.66 2.73 18.83
CA ALA A 69 -3.05 3.07 19.11
C ALA A 69 -3.42 4.39 18.42
N SER A 70 -4.70 4.60 18.18
CA SER A 70 -5.24 5.77 17.47
C SER A 70 -4.76 7.09 18.09
N GLU A 71 -4.80 7.19 19.42
CA GLU A 71 -4.37 8.40 20.13
C GLU A 71 -2.85 8.67 19.98
N THR A 72 -2.03 7.63 20.13
CA THR A 72 -0.58 7.71 19.92
C THR A 72 -0.26 8.07 18.48
N TYR A 73 -1.02 7.55 17.52
CA TYR A 73 -0.83 7.89 16.12
C TYR A 73 -1.04 9.38 15.87
N LEU A 74 -2.13 9.95 16.40
CA LEU A 74 -2.48 11.36 16.20
C LEU A 74 -1.50 12.31 16.90
N ARG A 75 -1.11 12.00 18.14
CA ARG A 75 -0.25 12.89 18.95
C ARG A 75 1.22 12.81 18.59
N GLU A 76 1.71 11.62 18.27
CA GLU A 76 3.15 11.37 18.17
C GLU A 76 3.54 10.93 16.76
N VAL A 77 2.97 9.85 16.24
CA VAL A 77 3.45 9.23 15.00
C VAL A 77 3.21 10.12 13.77
N PHE A 78 2.00 10.63 13.60
CA PHE A 78 1.62 11.43 12.43
C PHE A 78 2.44 12.73 12.29
N PRO A 79 2.64 13.56 13.36
CA PRO A 79 3.53 14.71 13.30
C PRO A 79 4.96 14.36 12.87
N HIS A 80 5.53 13.27 13.38
CA HIS A 80 6.88 12.82 13.00
C HIS A 80 6.93 12.31 11.55
N ILE A 81 5.88 11.66 11.05
CA ILE A 81 5.77 11.27 9.64
C ILE A 81 5.75 12.51 8.74
N ARG A 82 4.92 13.52 9.07
CA ARG A 82 4.89 14.79 8.34
C ARG A 82 6.28 15.42 8.31
N GLN A 83 6.92 15.57 9.47
CA GLN A 83 8.26 16.13 9.57
C GLN A 83 9.29 15.34 8.74
N THR A 84 9.26 14.01 8.80
CA THR A 84 10.20 13.15 8.06
C THR A 84 10.04 13.35 6.56
N LEU A 85 8.80 13.32 6.04
CA LEU A 85 8.52 13.41 4.61
C LEU A 85 8.73 14.82 4.03
N THR A 86 8.64 15.88 4.85
CA THR A 86 8.85 17.26 4.40
C THR A 86 10.30 17.74 4.53
N THR A 87 11.07 17.18 5.47
CA THR A 87 12.46 17.61 5.72
C THR A 87 13.50 16.70 5.08
N GLN A 88 13.21 15.41 4.92
CA GLN A 88 14.20 14.41 4.51
C GLN A 88 13.92 13.88 3.10
N SER A 89 14.98 13.77 2.29
CA SER A 89 14.91 13.25 0.93
C SER A 89 15.70 11.94 0.81
N LEU A 90 15.00 10.82 0.69
CA LEU A 90 15.63 9.52 0.44
C LEU A 90 16.36 9.51 -0.90
N GLN A 91 15.78 10.12 -1.92
CA GLN A 91 16.39 10.23 -3.25
C GLN A 91 17.73 10.98 -3.19
N CYS A 92 17.78 12.13 -2.52
CA CYS A 92 19.02 12.89 -2.38
C CYS A 92 20.05 12.12 -1.54
N SER A 93 19.64 11.49 -0.44
CA SER A 93 20.54 10.68 0.38
C SER A 93 21.10 9.49 -0.40
N ALA A 94 20.28 8.80 -1.19
CA ALA A 94 20.72 7.68 -2.02
C ALA A 94 21.70 8.13 -3.11
N ILE A 95 21.43 9.26 -3.77
CA ILE A 95 22.34 9.85 -4.77
C ILE A 95 23.67 10.25 -4.13
N LEU A 96 23.65 10.94 -2.98
CA LEU A 96 24.87 11.34 -2.27
C LEU A 96 25.69 10.11 -1.84
N ARG A 97 25.04 9.04 -1.37
CA ARG A 97 25.72 7.78 -1.01
C ARG A 97 26.31 7.07 -2.23
N LEU A 98 25.68 7.17 -3.41
CA LEU A 98 26.24 6.65 -4.66
C LEU A 98 27.47 7.47 -5.10
N VAL A 99 27.40 8.79 -5.00
CA VAL A 99 28.48 9.68 -5.48
C VAL A 99 29.67 9.70 -4.52
N LEU A 100 29.44 9.83 -3.21
CA LEU A 100 30.48 10.08 -2.22
C LEU A 100 31.15 8.80 -1.68
N ASN A 101 30.58 7.63 -1.93
CA ASN A 101 31.16 6.36 -1.50
C ASN A 101 31.49 5.48 -2.72
N PRO A 102 32.77 5.41 -3.14
CA PRO A 102 33.19 4.63 -4.31
C PRO A 102 32.82 3.14 -4.22
N LEU A 103 32.72 2.59 -3.00
CA LEU A 103 32.28 1.20 -2.79
C LEU A 103 30.84 0.98 -3.25
N ASN A 104 30.00 2.02 -3.26
CA ASN A 104 28.61 1.93 -3.74
C ASN A 104 28.50 1.94 -5.27
N TRP A 105 29.58 2.19 -6.02
CA TRP A 105 29.54 2.16 -7.50
C TRP A 105 29.28 0.75 -8.04
N CYS A 106 29.63 -0.29 -7.28
CA CYS A 106 29.24 -1.67 -7.61
C CYS A 106 27.70 -1.88 -7.58
N PHE A 107 26.94 -0.98 -6.95
CA PHE A 107 25.48 -1.03 -6.87
C PHE A 107 24.78 -0.07 -7.85
N ILE A 108 25.47 0.47 -8.86
CA ILE A 108 24.87 1.40 -9.83
C ILE A 108 23.66 0.79 -10.57
N LEU A 109 23.68 -0.55 -10.74
CA LEU A 109 22.62 -1.38 -11.32
C LEU A 109 21.68 -2.01 -10.27
N SER A 110 21.99 -1.89 -8.97
CA SER A 110 21.27 -2.48 -7.82
C SER A 110 21.06 -1.43 -6.72
N ARG A 111 20.47 -0.29 -7.09
CA ARG A 111 20.32 0.91 -6.24
C ARG A 111 19.41 0.68 -5.03
N ALA A 112 18.65 -0.42 -4.99
CA ALA A 112 17.89 -0.85 -3.84
C ALA A 112 18.76 -1.03 -2.58
N ASN A 113 20.02 -1.45 -2.72
CA ASN A 113 20.96 -1.54 -1.59
C ASN A 113 21.27 -0.15 -1.01
N VAL A 114 21.43 0.85 -1.88
CA VAL A 114 21.71 2.23 -1.45
C VAL A 114 20.46 2.86 -0.85
N LEU A 115 19.28 2.57 -1.39
CA LEU A 115 18.01 2.98 -0.78
C LEU A 115 17.87 2.39 0.63
N ALA A 116 18.21 1.12 0.84
CA ALA A 116 18.21 0.51 2.17
C ALA A 116 19.16 1.25 3.13
N GLN A 117 20.36 1.63 2.67
CA GLN A 117 21.29 2.46 3.48
C GLN A 117 20.70 3.84 3.80
N ALA A 118 20.01 4.48 2.85
CA ALA A 118 19.35 5.76 3.06
C ALA A 118 18.22 5.64 4.10
N ILE A 119 17.37 4.62 4.00
CA ILE A 119 16.31 4.35 4.98
C ILE A 119 16.92 4.12 6.39
N ARG A 120 17.96 3.29 6.51
CA ARG A 120 18.63 3.05 7.81
C ARG A 120 19.25 4.31 8.41
N GLY A 121 19.93 5.09 7.58
CA GLY A 121 20.73 6.23 8.03
C GLY A 121 19.92 7.50 8.26
N LEU A 122 18.93 7.77 7.40
CA LEU A 122 18.14 9.00 7.42
C LEU A 122 16.86 8.84 8.25
N TRP A 123 16.14 7.73 8.06
CA TRP A 123 14.87 7.46 8.74
C TRP A 123 15.03 6.65 10.03
N GLY A 124 16.25 6.19 10.35
CA GLY A 124 16.53 5.49 11.60
C GLY A 124 16.03 4.05 11.70
N VAL A 125 15.45 3.50 10.61
CA VAL A 125 14.92 2.13 10.57
C VAL A 125 16.06 1.13 10.58
N LYS A 126 16.45 0.65 11.76
CA LYS A 126 17.66 -0.16 11.95
C LYS A 126 17.40 -1.61 12.35
N VAL A 127 16.18 -1.94 12.76
CA VAL A 127 15.83 -3.27 13.28
C VAL A 127 15.68 -4.33 12.19
N PRO A 128 15.82 -5.63 12.54
CA PRO A 128 15.40 -6.73 11.68
C PRO A 128 13.86 -6.84 11.62
N LEU A 129 13.35 -7.58 10.63
CA LEU A 129 11.91 -7.88 10.49
C LEU A 129 11.34 -8.63 11.70
N SER A 130 12.16 -9.48 12.34
CA SER A 130 11.81 -10.24 13.54
C SER A 130 11.54 -9.38 14.77
N ALA A 131 11.97 -8.11 14.78
CA ALA A 131 11.73 -7.19 15.88
C ALA A 131 10.33 -6.54 15.87
N LEU A 132 9.54 -6.76 14.82
CA LEU A 132 8.16 -6.27 14.73
C LEU A 132 7.25 -7.12 15.61
N ASP A 133 6.37 -6.45 16.38
CA ASP A 133 5.52 -7.03 17.44
C ASP A 133 4.41 -8.00 16.98
N GLY A 134 4.51 -8.56 15.77
CA GLY A 134 3.62 -9.60 15.24
C GLY A 134 2.18 -9.17 14.91
N ALA A 135 1.68 -8.10 15.54
CA ALA A 135 0.33 -7.54 15.36
C ALA A 135 0.38 -6.03 15.00
N PRO A 136 -0.33 -5.60 13.94
CA PRO A 136 -0.94 -6.42 12.92
C PRO A 136 0.15 -7.19 12.15
N VAL A 137 -0.26 -8.29 11.52
CA VAL A 137 0.63 -8.95 10.57
C VAL A 137 0.90 -7.96 9.44
N TRP A 138 2.18 -7.71 9.14
CA TRP A 138 2.56 -6.83 8.04
C TRP A 138 3.14 -7.62 6.87
N SER A 139 2.46 -7.61 5.73
CA SER A 139 2.93 -8.14 4.44
C SER A 139 3.58 -7.02 3.61
N ILE A 140 4.91 -7.03 3.51
CA ILE A 140 5.66 -6.18 2.58
C ILE A 140 5.78 -6.91 1.25
N ASN A 141 5.05 -6.45 0.22
CA ASN A 141 4.95 -7.16 -1.05
C ASN A 141 6.03 -6.74 -2.06
N CYS A 142 6.52 -7.72 -2.80
CA CYS A 142 7.53 -7.61 -3.86
C CYS A 142 7.20 -8.59 -5.00
N THR A 143 7.95 -8.53 -6.08
CA THR A 143 7.80 -9.44 -7.23
C THR A 143 9.08 -10.21 -7.46
N THR A 144 9.00 -11.54 -7.51
CA THR A 144 10.14 -12.39 -7.89
C THR A 144 10.34 -12.33 -9.40
N GLY A 145 11.54 -11.96 -9.86
CA GLY A 145 11.87 -11.89 -11.28
C GLY A 145 11.88 -13.26 -11.97
N GLU A 146 12.32 -14.31 -11.27
CA GLU A 146 12.48 -15.66 -11.81
C GLU A 146 11.13 -16.36 -12.06
N THR A 147 10.17 -16.18 -11.15
CA THR A 147 8.87 -16.89 -11.20
C THR A 147 7.69 -15.98 -11.56
N GLY A 148 7.89 -14.66 -11.53
CA GLY A 148 6.81 -13.68 -11.70
C GLY A 148 5.76 -13.73 -10.60
N ARG A 149 6.07 -14.32 -9.43
CA ARG A 149 5.13 -14.47 -8.31
C ARG A 149 5.26 -13.35 -7.28
N ARG A 150 4.20 -13.19 -6.49
CA ARG A 150 4.18 -12.32 -5.32
C ARG A 150 5.10 -12.87 -4.24
N TYR A 151 6.25 -12.22 -4.10
CA TYR A 151 7.15 -12.40 -2.97
C TYR A 151 6.68 -11.51 -1.82
N ARG A 152 6.79 -11.99 -0.59
CA ARG A 152 6.41 -11.20 0.58
C ARG A 152 7.38 -11.38 1.73
N PHE A 153 7.57 -10.31 2.49
CA PHE A 153 8.23 -10.33 3.78
C PHE A 153 7.18 -10.09 4.87
N LYS A 154 7.23 -10.88 5.95
CA LYS A 154 6.45 -10.73 7.18
C LYS A 154 7.41 -10.78 8.38
N SER A 155 6.94 -10.41 9.58
CA SER A 155 7.63 -10.82 10.80
C SER A 155 7.65 -12.36 10.85
N GLY A 156 8.84 -12.96 10.86
CA GLY A 156 9.06 -14.41 10.90
C GLY A 156 9.31 -15.11 9.56
N THR A 157 8.71 -14.69 8.44
CA THR A 157 8.88 -15.41 7.16
C THR A 157 9.03 -14.52 5.93
N MET A 158 9.75 -15.03 4.92
CA MET A 158 9.81 -14.45 3.58
C MET A 158 9.70 -15.53 2.51
N GLY A 159 9.13 -15.20 1.36
CA GLY A 159 9.04 -16.15 0.24
C GLY A 159 7.80 -15.99 -0.62
N ASP A 160 7.58 -16.98 -1.48
CA ASP A 160 6.37 -17.13 -2.28
C ASP A 160 5.94 -18.61 -2.33
N TYR A 161 4.75 -18.88 -2.86
CA TYR A 161 4.20 -20.24 -2.83
C TYR A 161 4.93 -21.21 -3.77
N GLU A 162 5.64 -20.70 -4.78
CA GLU A 162 6.34 -21.48 -5.79
C GLU A 162 7.77 -21.80 -5.35
N LEU A 163 8.46 -20.86 -4.70
CA LEU A 163 9.81 -21.01 -4.18
C LEU A 163 9.86 -21.54 -2.74
N GLY A 164 8.74 -21.53 -2.03
CA GLY A 164 8.69 -21.83 -0.60
C GLY A 164 9.03 -20.62 0.26
N TYR A 165 9.16 -20.87 1.56
CA TYR A 165 9.32 -19.83 2.57
C TYR A 165 10.56 -20.09 3.43
N ALA A 166 11.28 -19.03 3.76
CA ALA A 166 12.41 -19.03 4.68
C ALA A 166 12.14 -18.13 5.89
N ASN A 167 12.83 -18.40 6.99
CA ASN A 167 12.80 -17.52 8.16
C ASN A 167 13.59 -16.22 7.90
N VAL A 168 13.18 -15.14 8.57
CA VAL A 168 13.72 -13.78 8.38
C VAL A 168 14.57 -13.28 9.55
N ASP A 169 15.10 -14.17 10.38
CA ASP A 169 15.68 -13.90 11.70
C ASP A 169 16.46 -12.57 11.76
N ASP A 170 17.51 -12.41 10.95
CA ASP A 170 18.33 -11.19 10.88
C ASP A 170 18.08 -10.31 9.64
N PHE A 171 17.00 -10.57 8.88
CA PHE A 171 16.73 -9.83 7.66
C PHE A 171 16.28 -8.39 7.99
N SER A 172 17.05 -7.40 7.51
CA SER A 172 16.80 -5.99 7.80
C SER A 172 15.44 -5.50 7.27
N LEU A 173 14.67 -4.83 8.14
CA LEU A 173 13.40 -4.19 7.76
C LEU A 173 13.60 -3.13 6.68
N ALA A 174 14.59 -2.26 6.82
CA ALA A 174 14.93 -1.26 5.82
C ALA A 174 15.25 -1.87 4.45
N ARG A 175 15.84 -3.07 4.43
CA ARG A 175 16.10 -3.80 3.19
C ARG A 175 14.79 -4.29 2.57
N ALA A 176 13.88 -4.89 3.34
CA ALA A 176 12.57 -5.30 2.84
C ALA A 176 11.76 -4.11 2.27
N MET A 177 11.76 -2.97 2.98
CA MET A 177 11.14 -1.73 2.51
C MET A 177 11.75 -1.24 1.19
N ALA A 178 13.10 -1.25 1.08
CA ALA A 178 13.79 -0.83 -0.13
C ALA A 178 13.50 -1.73 -1.33
N ILE A 179 13.37 -3.05 -1.13
CA ILE A 179 13.00 -4.01 -2.18
C ILE A 179 11.58 -3.74 -2.67
N SER A 180 10.65 -3.54 -1.74
CA SER A 180 9.27 -3.24 -2.09
C SER A 180 9.13 -1.93 -2.88
N ALA A 181 10.07 -0.99 -2.73
CA ALA A 181 10.15 0.26 -3.47
C ALA A 181 11.09 0.24 -4.69
N ALA A 182 11.65 -0.92 -5.06
CA ALA A 182 12.66 -1.06 -6.10
C ALA A 182 12.06 -1.07 -7.52
N PHE A 183 11.45 0.04 -7.94
CA PHE A 183 10.72 0.07 -9.22
C PHE A 183 11.65 -0.15 -10.43
N PRO A 184 11.21 -0.94 -11.44
CA PRO A 184 11.99 -1.21 -12.65
C PRO A 184 12.37 0.08 -13.41
N GLY A 185 13.64 0.18 -13.82
CA GLY A 185 14.17 1.32 -14.59
C GLY A 185 14.75 2.47 -13.75
N GLY A 186 14.40 2.57 -12.46
CA GLY A 186 14.94 3.61 -11.58
C GLY A 186 15.89 3.11 -10.51
N ILE A 187 15.53 2.03 -9.81
CA ILE A 187 16.25 1.53 -8.62
C ILE A 187 16.92 0.17 -8.88
N GLY A 188 16.39 -0.63 -9.80
CA GLY A 188 16.93 -1.95 -10.13
C GLY A 188 16.63 -3.00 -9.03
N PRO A 189 16.65 -4.29 -9.38
CA PRO A 189 16.29 -5.35 -8.43
C PRO A 189 17.32 -5.46 -7.30
N LEU A 190 16.90 -6.06 -6.21
CA LEU A 190 17.80 -6.50 -5.15
C LEU A 190 17.97 -8.01 -5.22
N THR A 191 19.23 -8.46 -5.19
CA THR A 191 19.55 -9.88 -5.25
C THR A 191 19.57 -10.52 -3.86
N LEU A 192 18.74 -11.54 -3.65
CA LEU A 192 18.74 -12.40 -2.46
C LEU A 192 19.53 -13.68 -2.75
N LYS A 193 20.55 -13.99 -1.94
CA LYS A 193 21.30 -15.25 -2.03
C LYS A 193 20.54 -16.33 -1.28
N THR A 194 19.95 -17.29 -1.98
CA THR A 194 19.04 -18.30 -1.38
C THR A 194 19.77 -19.22 -0.41
N MET A 195 21.02 -19.57 -0.71
CA MET A 195 21.89 -20.42 0.14
C MET A 195 22.15 -19.86 1.55
N LYS A 196 21.86 -18.58 1.81
CA LYS A 196 22.03 -17.97 3.13
C LYS A 196 20.86 -18.25 4.08
N PHE A 197 19.81 -18.92 3.59
CA PHE A 197 18.58 -19.10 4.34
C PHE A 197 18.14 -20.57 4.27
N HIS A 198 17.48 -21.02 5.33
CA HIS A 198 16.83 -22.32 5.35
C HIS A 198 15.40 -22.19 4.82
N TRP A 199 15.14 -22.84 3.69
CA TRP A 199 13.83 -22.80 3.04
C TRP A 199 13.02 -24.03 3.36
N LYS A 200 11.71 -23.85 3.45
CA LYS A 200 10.73 -24.91 3.57
C LYS A 200 9.61 -24.73 2.56
N LYS A 201 9.12 -25.82 1.99
CA LYS A 201 8.02 -25.80 1.01
C LYS A 201 7.08 -26.97 1.27
N ARG A 202 5.79 -26.73 1.09
CA ARG A 202 4.79 -27.80 1.10
C ARG A 202 4.82 -28.53 -0.23
N LYS A 203 4.88 -29.87 -0.21
CA LYS A 203 4.84 -30.70 -1.43
C LYS A 203 3.54 -30.52 -2.22
N GLN A 204 2.43 -30.34 -1.52
CA GLN A 204 1.10 -30.14 -2.08
C GLN A 204 0.37 -29.07 -1.27
N TRP A 205 -0.63 -28.41 -1.86
CA TRP A 205 -1.39 -27.35 -1.21
C TRP A 205 -1.99 -27.76 0.14
N ASN A 206 -2.48 -29.00 0.22
CA ASN A 206 -3.16 -29.56 1.39
C ASN A 206 -2.21 -30.22 2.41
N ALA A 207 -0.89 -30.25 2.14
CA ALA A 207 0.06 -30.85 3.08
C ALA A 207 0.13 -30.03 4.38
N THR A 208 0.10 -30.73 5.51
CA THR A 208 0.06 -30.15 6.86
C THR A 208 1.38 -29.47 7.22
N GLU A 209 2.51 -30.11 6.91
CA GLU A 209 3.83 -29.61 7.29
C GLU A 209 4.73 -29.27 6.09
N PRO A 210 5.44 -28.15 6.14
CA PRO A 210 6.42 -27.80 5.12
C PRO A 210 7.74 -28.56 5.37
N GLU A 211 8.30 -29.14 4.30
CA GLU A 211 9.57 -29.87 4.36
C GLU A 211 10.73 -28.97 3.96
N SER A 212 11.95 -29.33 4.36
CA SER A 212 13.16 -28.63 3.87
C SER A 212 13.20 -28.69 2.35
N TYR A 213 13.43 -27.52 1.75
CA TYR A 213 13.42 -27.34 0.31
C TYR A 213 14.62 -26.49 -0.07
N GLN A 214 15.20 -26.72 -1.24
CA GLN A 214 16.19 -25.83 -1.80
C GLN A 214 15.58 -25.18 -3.05
N PRO A 215 15.43 -23.83 -3.09
CA PRO A 215 14.99 -23.15 -4.29
C PRO A 215 15.93 -23.47 -5.47
N PRO A 216 15.40 -23.60 -6.70
CA PRO A 216 16.19 -23.97 -7.88
C PRO A 216 17.17 -22.88 -8.32
N TYR A 217 17.05 -21.68 -7.75
CA TYR A 217 17.88 -20.52 -8.07
C TYR A 217 18.79 -20.18 -6.89
N ASN A 218 20.08 -19.99 -7.15
CA ASN A 218 21.06 -19.53 -6.15
C ASN A 218 20.88 -18.04 -5.77
N HIS A 219 20.26 -17.28 -6.68
CA HIS A 219 20.01 -15.86 -6.56
C HIS A 219 18.57 -15.57 -7.00
N LEU A 220 17.84 -14.80 -6.19
CA LEU A 220 16.52 -14.28 -6.55
C LEU A 220 16.61 -12.78 -6.80
N HIS A 221 16.06 -12.30 -7.91
CA HIS A 221 15.99 -10.88 -8.25
C HIS A 221 14.62 -10.36 -7.85
N LEU A 222 14.59 -9.60 -6.75
CA LEU A 222 13.35 -9.06 -6.22
C LEU A 222 13.13 -7.63 -6.71
N TYR A 223 11.97 -7.40 -7.32
CA TYR A 223 11.51 -6.11 -7.82
C TYR A 223 10.37 -5.55 -6.94
N ASP A 224 10.03 -4.29 -7.18
CA ASP A 224 8.85 -3.63 -6.60
C ASP A 224 7.59 -4.51 -6.71
N GLY A 225 6.77 -4.52 -5.66
CA GLY A 225 5.53 -5.29 -5.59
C GLY A 225 4.48 -4.83 -6.62
N GLY A 226 4.61 -3.60 -7.11
CA GLY A 226 3.71 -3.01 -8.10
C GLY A 226 3.69 -3.73 -9.45
N LEU A 227 4.76 -4.48 -9.77
CA LEU A 227 4.79 -5.32 -10.97
C LEU A 227 3.78 -6.47 -10.91
N TYR A 228 3.52 -7.03 -9.72
CA TYR A 228 2.53 -8.10 -9.51
C TYR A 228 1.16 -7.55 -9.10
N ASP A 229 1.13 -6.71 -8.07
CA ASP A 229 -0.09 -6.15 -7.47
C ASP A 229 0.24 -4.82 -6.77
N ASN A 230 0.04 -3.70 -7.47
CA ASN A 230 0.30 -2.37 -6.90
C ASN A 230 -0.64 -1.98 -5.77
N LEU A 231 -1.83 -2.59 -5.66
CA LEU A 231 -2.76 -2.29 -4.57
C LEU A 231 -2.35 -2.99 -3.27
N GLY A 232 -1.60 -4.10 -3.36
CA GLY A 232 -1.29 -4.95 -2.22
C GLY A 232 -2.51 -5.67 -1.66
N ILE A 233 -3.53 -5.91 -2.48
CA ILE A 233 -4.81 -6.50 -2.06
C ILE A 233 -4.78 -8.04 -2.06
N GLU A 234 -3.92 -8.66 -2.87
CA GLU A 234 -3.81 -10.11 -3.05
C GLU A 234 -3.74 -10.95 -1.76
N PRO A 235 -3.03 -10.54 -0.68
CA PRO A 235 -3.03 -11.34 0.56
C PRO A 235 -4.38 -11.42 1.26
N MET A 236 -5.29 -10.46 1.04
CA MET A 236 -6.52 -10.30 1.80
C MET A 236 -7.79 -10.51 0.94
N PHE A 237 -7.66 -10.41 -0.39
CA PHE A 237 -8.78 -10.54 -1.33
C PHE A 237 -8.46 -11.53 -2.43
N ASP A 238 -9.42 -12.40 -2.73
CA ASP A 238 -9.38 -13.27 -3.90
C ASP A 238 -10.06 -12.57 -5.07
N VAL A 239 -9.26 -12.19 -6.07
CA VAL A 239 -9.75 -11.46 -7.24
C VAL A 239 -10.66 -12.32 -8.11
N GLY A 240 -10.42 -13.64 -8.18
CA GLY A 240 -11.19 -14.56 -9.00
C GLY A 240 -12.54 -14.90 -8.37
N GLN A 241 -12.55 -15.18 -7.07
CA GLN A 241 -13.77 -15.48 -6.32
C GLN A 241 -14.51 -14.23 -5.83
N GLN A 242 -13.86 -13.07 -5.89
CA GLN A 242 -14.36 -11.80 -5.37
C GLN A 242 -14.80 -11.91 -3.90
N SER A 243 -13.91 -12.42 -3.06
CA SER A 243 -14.18 -12.70 -1.65
C SER A 243 -12.97 -12.37 -0.77
N LEU A 244 -13.22 -12.08 0.51
CA LEU A 244 -12.16 -11.90 1.50
C LEU A 244 -11.51 -13.25 1.81
N LYS A 245 -10.18 -13.28 1.80
CA LYS A 245 -9.40 -14.48 2.13
C LYS A 245 -9.37 -14.68 3.64
N LYS A 246 -9.45 -15.95 4.05
CA LYS A 246 -9.19 -16.35 5.43
C LYS A 246 -7.72 -16.70 5.57
N ASP A 247 -7.04 -16.11 6.55
CA ASP A 247 -5.64 -16.41 6.86
C ASP A 247 -5.57 -16.88 8.31
N LYS A 248 -5.39 -18.19 8.50
CA LYS A 248 -5.29 -18.83 9.82
C LYS A 248 -4.09 -18.33 10.65
N THR A 249 -3.18 -17.56 10.04
CA THR A 249 -2.05 -16.94 10.75
C THR A 249 -2.41 -15.59 11.37
N LEU A 250 -3.59 -15.03 11.06
CA LEU A 250 -4.08 -13.80 11.67
C LEU A 250 -4.78 -14.09 13.00
N PRO A 251 -4.77 -13.12 13.94
CA PRO A 251 -5.50 -13.26 15.20
C PRO A 251 -7.02 -13.36 15.00
N SER A 252 -7.54 -12.81 13.91
CA SER A 252 -8.96 -12.87 13.54
C SER A 252 -9.14 -12.72 12.03
N ASP A 253 -10.21 -13.29 11.50
CA ASP A 253 -10.60 -13.12 10.09
C ASP A 253 -10.92 -11.66 9.79
N ILE A 254 -10.42 -11.16 8.66
CA ILE A 254 -10.71 -9.81 8.18
C ILE A 254 -12.18 -9.75 7.76
N THR A 255 -12.94 -8.85 8.39
CA THR A 255 -14.34 -8.59 8.03
C THR A 255 -14.51 -7.29 7.26
N TYR A 256 -13.54 -6.39 7.34
CA TYR A 256 -13.53 -5.11 6.65
C TYR A 256 -12.19 -4.88 5.96
N LEU A 257 -12.19 -4.74 4.64
CA LEU A 257 -10.98 -4.46 3.86
C LEU A 257 -10.98 -3.02 3.35
N LEU A 258 -10.03 -2.20 3.83
CA LEU A 258 -9.79 -0.87 3.29
C LEU A 258 -8.63 -0.90 2.29
N VAL A 259 -8.92 -0.55 1.04
CA VAL A 259 -7.92 -0.44 -0.02
C VAL A 259 -7.63 1.02 -0.28
N SER A 260 -6.47 1.49 0.16
CA SER A 260 -6.00 2.85 -0.08
C SER A 260 -5.05 2.87 -1.26
N ASP A 261 -5.43 3.61 -2.30
CA ASP A 261 -4.72 3.66 -3.57
C ASP A 261 -4.19 5.07 -3.86
N GLY A 262 -2.92 5.28 -3.51
CA GLY A 262 -2.11 6.46 -3.83
C GLY A 262 -1.36 6.36 -5.18
N GLY A 263 -1.69 5.35 -6.00
CA GLY A 263 -1.11 5.15 -7.32
C GLY A 263 -1.51 6.26 -8.29
N ALA A 264 -0.57 6.71 -9.13
CA ALA A 264 -0.87 7.72 -10.13
C ALA A 264 -1.80 7.12 -11.21
N PRO A 265 -2.89 7.80 -11.58
CA PRO A 265 -3.71 7.39 -12.71
C PRO A 265 -2.90 7.40 -14.01
N LEU A 266 -3.24 6.52 -14.95
CA LEU A 266 -2.63 6.52 -16.27
C LEU A 266 -3.00 7.80 -17.04
N ALA A 267 -1.99 8.63 -17.32
CA ALA A 267 -2.18 9.86 -18.10
C ALA A 267 -2.73 9.57 -19.51
N ARG A 268 -3.71 10.34 -19.96
CA ARG A 268 -4.26 10.29 -21.33
C ARG A 268 -3.40 11.19 -22.23
N GLN A 269 -2.47 10.57 -22.97
CA GLN A 269 -1.50 11.26 -23.81
C GLN A 269 -1.13 10.41 -25.03
N ALA A 270 -0.58 11.06 -26.06
CA ALA A 270 -0.07 10.40 -27.26
C ALA A 270 1.07 9.42 -26.93
N ILE A 271 1.21 8.35 -27.73
CA ILE A 271 2.31 7.41 -27.58
C ILE A 271 3.62 8.05 -28.08
N PRO A 272 4.76 7.90 -27.37
CA PRO A 272 6.04 8.39 -27.86
C PRO A 272 6.43 7.74 -29.20
N HIS A 273 7.24 8.46 -29.98
CA HIS A 273 7.82 7.99 -31.25
C HIS A 273 8.50 6.61 -31.09
N PRO A 274 8.50 5.70 -32.10
CA PRO A 274 9.10 4.35 -32.00
C PRO A 274 10.52 4.30 -31.45
N LEU A 275 11.36 5.28 -31.81
CA LEU A 275 12.77 5.37 -31.39
C LEU A 275 12.95 5.98 -29.99
N ASN A 276 11.88 6.45 -29.35
CA ASN A 276 11.95 7.04 -28.02
C ASN A 276 11.99 5.94 -26.94
N PRO A 277 13.03 5.86 -26.10
CA PRO A 277 13.15 4.81 -25.07
C PRO A 277 12.01 4.86 -24.03
N PHE A 278 11.38 6.02 -23.80
CA PHE A 278 10.21 6.15 -22.94
C PHE A 278 8.95 5.50 -23.52
N ARG A 279 8.96 5.06 -24.78
CA ARG A 279 7.87 4.28 -25.36
C ARG A 279 7.68 2.95 -24.64
N PHE A 280 8.77 2.25 -24.30
CA PHE A 280 8.69 1.00 -23.53
C PHE A 280 8.11 1.24 -22.15
N LYS A 281 8.52 2.32 -21.48
CA LYS A 281 7.92 2.76 -20.22
C LYS A 281 6.41 2.97 -20.38
N ARG A 282 5.97 3.68 -21.43
CA ARG A 282 4.52 3.90 -21.67
C ARG A 282 3.76 2.59 -21.87
N ILE A 283 4.33 1.62 -22.60
CA ILE A 283 3.69 0.32 -22.81
C ILE A 283 3.59 -0.44 -21.48
N ALA A 284 4.66 -0.45 -20.68
CA ALA A 284 4.65 -1.05 -19.35
C ALA A 284 3.63 -0.36 -18.42
N ASP A 285 3.56 0.98 -18.43
CA ASP A 285 2.58 1.76 -17.65
C ASP A 285 1.14 1.36 -18.02
N ILE A 286 0.84 1.13 -19.30
CA ILE A 286 -0.49 0.65 -19.75
C ILE A 286 -0.78 -0.74 -19.20
N ALA A 287 0.15 -1.68 -19.32
CA ALA A 287 -0.04 -3.06 -18.83
C ALA A 287 -0.24 -3.10 -17.30
N LEU A 288 0.55 -2.32 -16.56
CA LEU A 288 0.43 -2.19 -15.10
C LEU A 288 -0.89 -1.53 -14.69
N ASP A 289 -1.33 -0.49 -15.40
CA ASP A 289 -2.63 0.14 -15.13
C ASP A 289 -3.79 -0.83 -15.38
N GLN A 290 -3.74 -1.66 -16.42
CA GLN A 290 -4.75 -2.69 -16.65
C GLN A 290 -4.76 -3.76 -15.55
N CYS A 291 -3.57 -4.17 -15.08
CA CYS A 291 -3.40 -5.09 -13.96
C CYS A 291 -4.03 -4.55 -12.66
N ARG A 292 -3.86 -3.25 -12.40
CA ARG A 292 -4.51 -2.53 -11.30
C ARG A 292 -6.02 -2.41 -11.52
N ALA A 293 -6.46 -1.97 -12.70
CA ALA A 293 -7.88 -1.73 -13.02
C ALA A 293 -8.74 -3.00 -12.93
N LEU A 294 -8.20 -4.16 -13.30
CA LEU A 294 -8.89 -5.44 -13.13
C LEU A 294 -9.15 -5.76 -11.64
N ARG A 295 -8.17 -5.51 -10.77
CA ARG A 295 -8.32 -5.71 -9.32
C ARG A 295 -9.29 -4.71 -8.71
N VAL A 296 -9.22 -3.44 -9.10
CA VAL A 296 -10.17 -2.41 -8.66
C VAL A 296 -11.58 -2.80 -9.06
N ARG A 297 -11.82 -3.20 -10.31
CA ARG A 297 -13.15 -3.62 -10.77
C ARG A 297 -13.69 -4.82 -9.99
N ALA A 298 -12.85 -5.85 -9.77
CA ALA A 298 -13.24 -7.01 -8.98
C ALA A 298 -13.60 -6.65 -7.54
N PHE A 299 -12.79 -5.80 -6.90
CA PHE A 299 -13.03 -5.36 -5.52
C PHE A 299 -14.26 -4.45 -5.42
N VAL A 300 -14.44 -3.51 -6.34
CA VAL A 300 -15.62 -2.64 -6.38
C VAL A 300 -16.89 -3.46 -6.63
N ASN A 301 -16.85 -4.48 -7.49
CA ASN A 301 -17.98 -5.40 -7.70
C ASN A 301 -18.33 -6.18 -6.41
N PHE A 302 -17.32 -6.63 -5.67
CA PHE A 302 -17.52 -7.23 -4.34
C PHE A 302 -18.23 -6.26 -3.38
N LEU A 303 -17.80 -4.99 -3.32
CA LEU A 303 -18.39 -3.98 -2.45
C LEU A 303 -19.85 -3.64 -2.81
N GLN A 304 -20.25 -3.77 -4.08
CA GLN A 304 -21.66 -3.58 -4.46
C GLN A 304 -22.59 -4.58 -3.79
N SER A 305 -22.12 -5.80 -3.55
CA SER A 305 -22.89 -6.86 -2.88
C SER A 305 -22.62 -6.92 -1.37
N ASN A 306 -21.52 -6.31 -0.90
CA ASN A 306 -21.03 -6.39 0.47
C ASN A 306 -20.61 -4.99 0.97
N TYR A 307 -21.56 -4.06 1.04
CA TYR A 307 -21.31 -2.63 1.32
C TYR A 307 -20.63 -2.39 2.69
N ALA A 308 -20.91 -3.24 3.67
CA ALA A 308 -20.31 -3.15 5.01
C ALA A 308 -18.95 -3.84 5.12
N SER A 309 -18.43 -4.47 4.06
CA SER A 309 -17.22 -5.31 4.12
C SER A 309 -15.94 -4.64 3.61
N GLY A 310 -15.99 -3.36 3.26
CA GLY A 310 -14.78 -2.62 2.89
C GLY A 310 -15.03 -1.26 2.26
N ALA A 311 -13.94 -0.62 1.84
CA ALA A 311 -13.96 0.61 1.07
C ALA A 311 -12.72 0.72 0.16
N TYR A 312 -12.90 1.37 -0.99
CA TYR A 312 -11.83 1.69 -1.93
C TYR A 312 -11.59 3.20 -1.94
N VAL A 313 -10.42 3.63 -1.46
CA VAL A 313 -10.02 5.03 -1.31
C VAL A 313 -8.96 5.37 -2.35
N GLY A 314 -9.39 5.90 -3.50
CA GLY A 314 -8.49 6.26 -4.59
C GLY A 314 -8.06 7.73 -4.56
N ILE A 315 -6.78 8.00 -4.81
CA ILE A 315 -6.26 9.36 -4.96
C ILE A 315 -6.92 10.10 -6.11
N GLY A 316 -7.14 11.40 -5.92
CA GLY A 316 -7.74 12.27 -6.93
C GLY A 316 -9.26 12.26 -7.00
N MET A 317 -9.91 11.50 -6.11
CA MET A 317 -11.36 11.59 -5.94
C MET A 317 -11.73 12.90 -5.24
N ALA A 318 -12.56 13.71 -5.88
CA ALA A 318 -13.09 14.93 -5.27
C ALA A 318 -14.33 14.58 -4.44
N ALA A 319 -14.29 14.90 -3.14
CA ALA A 319 -15.31 14.48 -2.18
C ALA A 319 -16.71 14.95 -2.57
N GLU A 320 -16.92 16.23 -2.87
CA GLU A 320 -18.24 16.76 -3.24
C GLU A 320 -18.87 16.03 -4.44
N SER A 321 -18.09 15.84 -5.51
CA SER A 321 -18.56 15.15 -6.71
C SER A 321 -18.91 13.69 -6.43
N SER A 322 -18.13 13.03 -5.57
CA SER A 322 -18.32 11.64 -5.19
C SER A 322 -19.56 11.49 -4.29
N ILE A 323 -19.72 12.37 -3.30
CA ILE A 323 -20.90 12.40 -2.41
C ILE A 323 -22.18 12.59 -3.23
N LYS A 324 -22.20 13.54 -4.17
CA LYS A 324 -23.35 13.75 -5.07
C LYS A 324 -23.63 12.52 -5.93
N ARG A 325 -22.59 11.88 -6.49
CA ARG A 325 -22.72 10.66 -7.31
C ARG A 325 -23.34 9.50 -6.52
N PHE A 326 -22.98 9.34 -5.25
CA PHE A 326 -23.43 8.24 -4.40
C PHE A 326 -24.57 8.62 -3.42
N ALA A 327 -25.26 9.74 -3.66
CA ALA A 327 -26.30 10.24 -2.76
C ALA A 327 -27.59 9.41 -2.78
N LYS A 328 -27.88 8.72 -3.91
CA LYS A 328 -29.13 7.96 -4.08
C LYS A 328 -29.25 6.86 -3.02
N GLY A 329 -30.32 6.90 -2.23
CA GLY A 329 -30.58 5.99 -1.11
C GLY A 329 -29.85 6.34 0.19
N ARG A 330 -29.12 7.47 0.23
CA ARG A 330 -28.31 7.99 1.34
C ARG A 330 -28.41 9.52 1.46
N GLU A 331 -29.54 10.09 1.07
CA GLU A 331 -29.71 11.51 0.82
C GLU A 331 -29.45 12.37 2.07
N ALA A 332 -29.93 11.92 3.24
CA ALA A 332 -29.73 12.63 4.50
C ALA A 332 -28.24 12.73 4.89
N LEU A 333 -27.50 11.63 4.70
CA LEU A 333 -26.06 11.62 4.97
C LEU A 333 -25.29 12.44 3.94
N ALA A 334 -25.66 12.35 2.66
CA ALA A 334 -25.07 13.17 1.61
C ALA A 334 -25.28 14.66 1.88
N ALA A 335 -26.48 15.07 2.28
CA ALA A 335 -26.77 16.46 2.66
C ALA A 335 -25.91 16.93 3.83
N LYS A 336 -25.76 16.09 4.88
CA LYS A 336 -24.85 16.37 6.01
C LYS A 336 -23.41 16.53 5.53
N LEU A 337 -22.90 15.60 4.73
CA LEU A 337 -21.51 15.64 4.26
C LEU A 337 -21.24 16.85 3.36
N LEU A 338 -22.20 17.27 2.55
CA LEU A 338 -22.08 18.45 1.70
C LEU A 338 -22.07 19.78 2.46
N THR A 339 -22.30 19.79 3.78
CA THR A 339 -22.11 20.99 4.62
C THR A 339 -20.65 21.27 4.97
N TYR A 340 -19.77 20.27 4.86
CA TYR A 340 -18.35 20.45 5.15
C TYR A 340 -17.63 21.11 3.97
N THR A 341 -16.53 21.81 4.26
CA THR A 341 -15.62 22.34 3.24
C THR A 341 -14.66 21.26 2.78
N TRP A 342 -14.82 20.83 1.54
CA TRP A 342 -13.97 19.81 0.91
C TRP A 342 -12.87 20.42 0.04
N LEU A 343 -11.88 19.61 -0.30
CA LEU A 343 -10.84 19.95 -1.26
C LEU A 343 -11.46 20.14 -2.65
N PRO A 344 -11.15 21.26 -3.36
CA PRO A 344 -11.63 21.49 -4.72
C PRO A 344 -11.22 20.37 -5.68
N ALA A 345 -12.02 20.14 -6.73
CA ALA A 345 -11.75 19.09 -7.70
C ALA A 345 -10.42 19.27 -8.45
N ASP A 346 -10.00 20.50 -8.70
CA ASP A 346 -8.69 20.80 -9.29
C ASP A 346 -7.54 20.39 -8.37
N ASP A 347 -7.69 20.62 -7.07
CA ASP A 347 -6.68 20.24 -6.07
C ASP A 347 -6.60 18.73 -5.89
N ALA A 348 -7.74 18.03 -5.91
CA ALA A 348 -7.76 16.56 -5.97
C ALA A 348 -7.03 16.05 -7.23
N ARG A 349 -7.27 16.65 -8.40
CA ARG A 349 -6.52 16.31 -9.63
C ARG A 349 -5.02 16.58 -9.50
N ARG A 350 -4.62 17.72 -8.92
CA ARG A 350 -3.22 18.06 -8.65
C ARG A 350 -2.55 17.05 -7.71
N ALA A 351 -3.27 16.57 -6.69
CA ALA A 351 -2.79 15.52 -5.80
C ALA A 351 -2.48 14.22 -6.59
N ALA A 352 -3.38 13.80 -7.48
CA ALA A 352 -3.22 12.57 -8.26
C ALA A 352 -2.13 12.65 -9.35
N THR A 353 -1.87 13.84 -9.90
CA THR A 353 -0.84 14.04 -10.93
C THR A 353 0.54 14.35 -10.37
N TYR A 354 0.70 14.49 -9.05
CA TYR A 354 2.01 14.69 -8.44
C TYR A 354 2.96 13.54 -8.79
N SER A 355 4.23 13.83 -9.06
CA SER A 355 5.19 12.83 -9.55
C SER A 355 5.49 11.73 -8.53
N THR A 356 5.63 10.49 -9.02
CA THR A 356 6.14 9.38 -8.21
C THR A 356 7.64 9.58 -7.99
N THR A 357 8.04 10.02 -6.80
CA THR A 357 9.45 10.24 -6.42
C THR A 357 9.74 9.70 -5.03
N LEU A 358 11.02 9.70 -4.65
CA LEU A 358 11.48 9.46 -3.27
C LEU A 358 12.11 10.73 -2.66
N GLY A 359 11.81 11.89 -3.25
CA GLY A 359 12.29 13.19 -2.79
C GLY A 359 11.50 13.71 -1.59
N LYS A 360 12.02 14.76 -0.95
CA LYS A 360 11.26 15.49 0.09
C LYS A 360 10.04 16.18 -0.52
N LEU A 361 8.95 16.23 0.23
CA LEU A 361 7.76 17.01 -0.10
C LEU A 361 7.92 18.45 0.42
N SER A 362 7.34 19.44 -0.25
CA SER A 362 7.06 20.70 0.44
C SER A 362 5.90 20.50 1.41
N GLU A 363 5.84 21.32 2.46
CA GLU A 363 4.74 21.25 3.44
C GLU A 363 3.37 21.35 2.78
N GLY A 364 3.16 22.35 1.92
CA GLY A 364 1.88 22.50 1.20
C GLY A 364 1.55 21.33 0.27
N THR A 365 2.56 20.63 -0.28
CA THR A 365 2.31 19.42 -1.08
C THR A 365 1.92 18.24 -0.18
N PHE A 366 2.59 18.07 0.97
CA PHE A 366 2.21 17.06 1.94
C PHE A 366 0.78 17.28 2.41
N ASP A 367 0.45 18.50 2.82
CA ASP A 367 -0.87 18.86 3.35
C ASP A 367 -1.97 18.66 2.28
N LEU A 368 -1.69 18.94 1.01
CA LEU A 368 -2.60 18.64 -0.11
C LEU A 368 -2.87 17.14 -0.28
N LEU A 369 -1.81 16.33 -0.30
CA LEU A 369 -1.90 14.88 -0.51
C LEU A 369 -2.56 14.17 0.66
N GLU A 370 -2.14 14.54 1.87
CA GLU A 370 -2.70 14.07 3.13
C GLU A 370 -4.19 14.42 3.22
N ARG A 371 -4.56 15.68 2.96
CA ARG A 371 -5.96 16.10 2.96
C ARG A 371 -6.80 15.34 1.94
N ASN A 372 -6.29 15.09 0.73
CA ASN A 372 -7.01 14.27 -0.24
C ASN A 372 -7.24 12.84 0.25
N GLY A 373 -6.24 12.23 0.89
CA GLY A 373 -6.38 10.90 1.51
C GLY A 373 -7.39 10.88 2.65
N TYR A 374 -7.29 11.84 3.57
CA TYR A 374 -8.20 12.01 4.69
C TYR A 374 -9.65 12.19 4.23
N GLU A 375 -9.90 13.14 3.34
CA GLU A 375 -11.25 13.44 2.87
C GLU A 375 -11.83 12.26 2.07
N THR A 376 -11.01 11.60 1.25
CA THR A 376 -11.45 10.43 0.49
C THR A 376 -11.81 9.27 1.41
N ALA A 377 -11.05 9.03 2.47
CA ALA A 377 -11.39 8.03 3.48
C ALA A 377 -12.69 8.41 4.20
N LYS A 378 -12.82 9.68 4.60
CA LYS A 378 -13.97 10.19 5.33
C LYS A 378 -15.29 10.00 4.59
N TRP A 379 -15.44 10.60 3.40
CA TRP A 379 -16.72 10.52 2.71
C TRP A 379 -17.04 9.08 2.31
N ASN A 380 -16.03 8.28 1.94
CA ASN A 380 -16.23 6.93 1.44
C ASN A 380 -16.63 5.96 2.55
N ILE A 381 -15.91 5.95 3.67
CA ILE A 381 -16.25 5.09 4.81
C ILE A 381 -17.61 5.47 5.40
N GLU A 382 -17.90 6.76 5.54
CA GLU A 382 -19.21 7.21 6.07
C GLU A 382 -20.36 6.90 5.12
N MET A 383 -20.21 7.18 3.81
CA MET A 383 -21.28 6.92 2.84
C MET A 383 -21.48 5.44 2.57
N MET A 384 -20.40 4.70 2.30
CA MET A 384 -20.49 3.36 1.74
C MET A 384 -20.89 2.30 2.78
N SER A 385 -20.66 2.57 4.07
CA SER A 385 -21.05 1.67 5.16
C SER A 385 -22.55 1.57 5.41
N GLN A 386 -23.37 2.47 4.85
CA GLN A 386 -24.83 2.41 5.00
C GLN A 386 -25.50 1.61 3.87
N THR A 387 -26.39 0.69 4.23
CA THR A 387 -27.28 0.02 3.29
C THR A 387 -28.17 1.07 2.60
N PRO A 388 -28.23 1.11 1.25
CA PRO A 388 -29.16 2.00 0.57
C PRO A 388 -30.59 1.69 1.02
N ASN A 389 -31.40 2.71 1.31
CA ASN A 389 -32.82 2.51 1.63
C ASN A 389 -33.47 1.61 0.57
N SER A 390 -34.14 0.54 1.03
CA SER A 390 -34.64 -0.60 0.23
C SER A 390 -35.75 -0.27 -0.77
N ALA A 391 -35.95 1.00 -1.12
CA ALA A 391 -37.06 1.44 -1.96
C ALA A 391 -36.76 1.47 -3.47
N THR A 392 -35.53 1.26 -3.96
CA THR A 392 -35.28 1.24 -5.41
C THR A 392 -34.12 0.33 -5.82
N SER A 393 -34.40 -0.97 -5.92
CA SER A 393 -33.49 -1.99 -6.45
C SER A 393 -33.43 -1.99 -7.98
N HIS A 394 -32.84 -0.97 -8.60
CA HIS A 394 -32.35 -1.09 -9.99
C HIS A 394 -31.19 -0.13 -10.18
N LEU A 395 -29.97 -0.66 -10.24
CA LEU A 395 -28.81 -0.08 -10.95
C LEU A 395 -27.68 -1.14 -10.98
N ARG A 396 -27.91 -2.21 -11.74
CA ARG A 396 -26.84 -3.06 -12.30
C ARG A 396 -26.30 -2.31 -13.53
N GLY A 397 -25.16 -1.63 -13.45
CA GLY A 397 -24.59 -1.04 -14.68
C GLY A 397 -23.30 -0.22 -14.58
N GLU A 398 -23.13 0.70 -13.61
CA GLU A 398 -22.34 1.91 -13.94
C GLU A 398 -21.11 2.21 -13.04
N LEU A 399 -20.47 1.16 -12.52
CA LEU A 399 -19.17 1.27 -11.83
C LEU A 399 -17.95 1.04 -12.77
N GLN A 400 -18.14 1.11 -14.09
CA GLN A 400 -17.09 0.81 -15.08
C GLN A 400 -16.28 2.01 -15.61
N GLN A 401 -16.45 3.23 -15.07
CA GLN A 401 -15.68 4.41 -15.49
C GLN A 401 -14.81 5.00 -14.39
#